data_AF-G7Z081-F1
#
_entry.id   AF-G7Z081-F1
#
_cell.length_a   1.000
_cell.length_b   1.000
_cell.length_c   1.000
_cell.angle_alpha   90.00
_cell.angle_beta   90.00
_cell.angle_gamma   90.00
#
_symmetry.space_group_name_H-M   'P 1'
#
loop_
_entity.id
_entity.type
_entity.pdbx_description
1 polymer ?
#
loop_
_entity_poly.entity_id
_entity_poly.type
_entity_poly.pdbx_seq_one_letter_code
_entity_poly.pdbx_strand_id
1 'polypeptide(L)'
;VMIMYLGVKVGGARKKFGVKYPTMYSDKEPVFNCIQRAHQNTLEVYPQWLVFQTIAALEYPIAASVLGVIWVTSRFSYAWGYYTG
;
A
#
# COMPACT_ATOMS: atom_id res chain seq x y z
N VAL A 1 0.99 -10.00 3.18
CA VAL A 1 2.37 -9.51 3.43
C VAL A 1 2.53 -8.04 3.05
N MET A 2 2.30 -7.64 1.79
CA MET A 2 2.43 -6.24 1.32
C MET A 2 1.63 -5.21 2.15
N ILE A 3 0.32 -5.43 2.35
CA ILE A 3 -0.53 -4.50 3.11
C ILE A 3 -0.03 -4.32 4.55
N MET A 4 0.35 -5.42 5.22
CA MET A 4 0.91 -5.37 6.57
C MET A 4 2.24 -4.60 6.61
N TYR A 5 3.13 -4.79 5.64
CA TYR A 5 4.38 -4.02 5.54
C TYR A 5 4.12 -2.52 5.45
N LEU A 6 3.20 -2.10 4.57
CA LEU A 6 2.84 -0.70 4.41
C LEU A 6 2.19 -0.14 5.70
N GLY A 7 1.34 -0.92 6.37
CA GLY A 7 0.74 -0.54 7.65
C GLY A 7 1.78 -0.37 8.77
N VAL A 8 2.77 -1.27 8.86
CA VAL A 8 3.89 -1.15 9.81
C VAL A 8 4.73 0.10 9.51
N LYS A 9 4.96 0.43 8.23
CA LYS A 9 5.64 1.68 7.83
C LYS A 9 4.88 2.93 8.28
N VAL A 10 3.54 2.93 8.14
CA VAL A 10 2.70 4.01 8.70
C VAL A 10 2.86 4.09 10.22
N GLY A 11 2.77 2.97 10.94
CA GLY A 11 2.92 2.95 12.40
C GLY A 11 4.28 3.47 12.87
N GLY A 12 5.36 3.07 12.18
CA GLY A 12 6.70 3.60 12.42
C GLY A 12 6.81 5.10 12.12
N ALA A 13 6.18 5.56 11.03
CA ALA A 13 6.13 6.98 10.68
C ALA A 13 5.34 7.79 11.72
N ARG A 14 4.22 7.27 12.24
CA ARG A 14 3.46 7.90 13.33
C ARG A 14 4.35 8.15 14.55
N LYS A 15 5.15 7.16 14.94
CA LYS A 15 6.10 7.29 16.05
C LYS A 15 7.21 8.31 15.73
N LYS A 16 7.74 8.31 14.50
CA LYS A 16 8.81 9.22 14.07
C LYS A 16 8.37 10.69 14.04
N PHE A 17 7.17 10.96 13.53
CA PHE A 17 6.63 12.30 13.36
C PHE A 17 5.71 12.76 14.51
N GLY A 18 5.56 11.94 15.56
CA GLY A 18 4.76 12.29 16.75
C GLY A 18 3.26 12.41 16.51
N VAL A 19 2.72 11.81 15.44
CA VAL A 19 1.30 11.89 15.10
C VAL A 19 0.49 10.94 15.98
N LYS A 20 -0.15 11.49 17.01
CA LYS A 20 -1.01 10.74 17.94
C LYS A 20 -2.31 10.31 17.26
N TYR A 21 -2.82 9.15 17.67
CA TYR A 21 -4.20 8.76 17.35
C TYR A 21 -5.18 9.72 18.05
N PRO A 22 -6.34 10.04 17.46
CA PRO A 22 -6.94 9.48 16.23
C PRO A 22 -6.55 10.21 14.93
N THR A 23 -5.62 11.18 15.00
CA THR A 23 -5.31 12.05 13.85
C THR A 23 -4.78 11.23 12.66
N MET A 24 -5.44 11.38 11.51
CA MET A 24 -5.11 10.61 10.30
C MET A 24 -3.99 11.24 9.48
N TYR A 25 -4.01 12.56 9.32
CA TYR A 25 -3.03 13.35 8.58
C TYR A 25 -2.50 14.49 9.46
N SER A 26 -1.27 14.90 9.24
CA SER A 26 -0.62 16.01 9.94
C SER A 26 -0.52 17.23 9.03
N ASP A 27 -0.91 18.41 9.50
CA ASP A 27 -0.78 19.65 8.73
C ASP A 27 0.69 20.10 8.57
N LYS A 28 1.56 19.62 9.45
CA LYS A 28 2.98 20.05 9.53
C LYS A 28 3.95 19.09 8.86
N GLU A 29 3.52 17.84 8.65
CA GLU A 29 4.40 16.75 8.21
C GLU A 29 3.89 16.14 6.90
N PRO A 30 4.16 16.78 5.74
CA PRO A 30 3.68 16.30 4.45
C PRO A 30 4.20 14.90 4.12
N VAL A 31 5.44 14.56 4.53
CA VAL A 31 6.03 13.23 4.32
C VAL A 31 5.24 12.14 5.06
N PHE A 32 4.72 12.44 6.25
CA PHE A 32 3.84 11.50 6.96
C PHE A 32 2.55 11.27 6.17
N ASN A 33 1.94 12.33 5.64
CA ASN A 33 0.73 12.23 4.83
C ASN A 33 0.97 11.42 3.57
N CYS A 34 2.14 11.57 2.94
CA CYS A 34 2.53 10.77 1.80
C CYS A 34 2.60 9.28 2.13
N ILE A 35 3.25 8.93 3.26
CA ILE A 35 3.32 7.54 3.73
C ILE A 35 1.92 6.97 4.01
N GLN A 36 1.07 7.74 4.70
CA GLN A 36 -0.31 7.36 5.00
C GLN A 36 -1.15 7.16 3.73
N ARG A 37 -1.06 8.10 2.77
CA ARG A 37 -1.84 8.06 1.52
C ARG A 37 -1.42 6.92 0.62
N ALA A 38 -0.13 6.60 0.55
CA ALA A 38 0.37 5.46 -0.22
C ALA A 38 -0.24 4.13 0.28
N HIS A 39 -0.31 3.95 1.60
CA HIS A 39 -0.96 2.78 2.20
C HIS A 39 -2.46 2.74 1.90
N GLN A 40 -3.17 3.85 2.11
CA GLN A 40 -4.61 3.95 1.85
C GLN A 40 -4.98 3.75 0.38
N ASN A 41 -4.21 4.31 -0.55
CA ASN A 41 -4.44 4.08 -1.98
C ASN A 41 -4.33 2.58 -2.33
N THR A 42 -3.40 1.87 -1.67
CA THR A 42 -3.29 0.43 -1.84
C THR A 42 -4.54 -0.27 -1.31
N LEU A 43 -5.04 0.13 -0.15
CA LEU A 43 -6.26 -0.44 0.45
C LEU A 43 -7.52 -0.17 -0.38
N GLU A 44 -7.64 0.99 -1.01
CA GLU A 44 -8.76 1.34 -1.89
C GLU A 44 -8.87 0.41 -3.10
N VAL A 45 -7.72 0.06 -3.70
CA VAL A 45 -7.67 -0.75 -4.94
C VAL A 45 -7.61 -2.25 -4.66
N TYR A 46 -7.11 -2.66 -3.49
CA TYR A 46 -6.84 -4.06 -3.16
C TYR A 46 -8.06 -5.00 -3.28
N PRO A 47 -9.27 -4.66 -2.83
CA PRO A 47 -10.43 -5.54 -2.96
C PRO A 47 -10.80 -5.82 -4.42
N GLN A 48 -10.82 -4.78 -5.26
CA GLN A 48 -11.11 -4.91 -6.68
C GLN A 48 -10.04 -5.76 -7.38
N TRP A 49 -8.77 -5.55 -7.04
CA TRP A 49 -7.67 -6.34 -7.57
C TRP A 49 -7.79 -7.83 -7.19
N LEU A 50 -8.15 -8.15 -5.93
CA LEU A 50 -8.35 -9.53 -5.48
C LEU A 50 -9.43 -10.25 -6.29
N VAL A 51 -10.57 -9.60 -6.53
CA VAL A 51 -11.67 -10.20 -7.31
C VAL A 51 -11.20 -10.56 -8.72
N PHE A 52 -10.57 -9.63 -9.43
CA PHE A 52 -10.09 -9.88 -10.77
C PHE A 52 -8.96 -10.91 -10.82
N GLN A 53 -8.06 -10.89 -9.85
CA GLN A 53 -6.99 -11.86 -9.71
C GLN A 53 -7.54 -13.28 -9.49
N THR A 54 -8.57 -13.44 -8.65
CA THR A 54 -9.20 -14.74 -8.42
C THR A 54 -9.90 -15.24 -9.68
N ILE A 55 -10.68 -14.40 -10.36
CA ILE A 55 -11.36 -14.79 -11.61
C ILE A 55 -10.33 -15.21 -12.67
N ALA A 56 -9.27 -14.43 -12.86
CA ALA A 56 -8.21 -14.74 -13.83
C ALA A 56 -7.44 -16.03 -13.47
N ALA A 57 -7.21 -16.28 -12.18
CA ALA A 57 -6.49 -17.46 -11.71
C ALA A 57 -7.27 -18.77 -11.87
N LEU A 58 -8.62 -18.71 -11.93
CA LEU A 58 -9.45 -19.89 -12.18
C LEU A 58 -9.23 -20.45 -13.59
N GLU A 59 -9.10 -19.56 -14.59
CA GLU A 59 -8.91 -19.96 -15.99
C GLU A 59 -7.42 -20.07 -16.37
N TYR A 60 -6.60 -19.13 -15.91
CA TYR A 60 -5.19 -18.99 -16.30
C TYR A 60 -4.25 -18.92 -15.07
N PRO A 61 -4.07 -20.00 -14.32
CA PRO A 61 -3.37 -19.98 -13.03
C PRO A 61 -1.90 -19.52 -13.12
N ILE A 62 -1.16 -19.94 -14.16
CA ILE A 62 0.26 -19.58 -14.34
C ILE A 62 0.39 -18.09 -14.73
N ALA A 63 -0.38 -17.62 -15.70
CA ALA A 63 -0.31 -16.22 -16.11
C ALA A 63 -0.77 -15.29 -14.97
N ALA A 64 -1.86 -15.65 -14.29
CA ALA A 64 -2.39 -14.89 -13.17
C ALA A 64 -1.38 -14.81 -12.01
N SER A 65 -0.68 -15.91 -11.68
CA SER A 65 0.34 -15.87 -10.60
C SER A 65 1.53 -14.99 -10.94
N VAL A 66 2.04 -15.02 -12.18
CA VAL A 66 3.13 -14.14 -12.63
C VAL A 66 2.71 -12.66 -12.57
N LEU A 67 1.54 -12.33 -13.13
CA LEU A 67 1.00 -10.96 -13.06
C LEU A 67 0.74 -10.51 -11.62
N GLY A 68 0.35 -11.44 -10.75
CA GLY A 68 0.13 -11.16 -9.34
C GLY A 68 1.41 -10.76 -8.61
N VAL A 69 2.52 -11.46 -8.87
CA VAL A 69 3.84 -11.09 -8.33
C VAL A 69 4.27 -9.71 -8.83
N ILE A 70 4.11 -9.45 -10.13
CA ILE A 70 4.42 -8.14 -10.73
C ILE A 70 3.61 -7.02 -10.08
N TRP A 71 2.32 -7.24 -9.85
CA TRP A 71 1.48 -6.25 -9.19
C TRP A 71 1.96 -5.98 -7.77
N VAL A 72 2.23 -7.02 -6.97
CA VAL A 72 2.73 -6.87 -5.60
C VAL A 72 4.05 -6.10 -5.55
N THR A 73 5.02 -6.43 -6.41
CA THR A 73 6.32 -5.72 -6.45
C THR A 73 6.15 -4.27 -6.89
N SER A 74 5.29 -4.00 -7.88
CA SER A 74 5.01 -2.64 -8.34
C SER A 74 4.46 -1.73 -7.23
N ARG A 75 3.69 -2.28 -6.28
CA ARG A 75 3.15 -1.50 -5.14
C ARG A 75 4.23 -1.08 -4.15
N PHE A 76 5.31 -1.85 -3.99
CA PHE A 76 6.47 -1.42 -3.20
C PHE A 76 7.19 -0.26 -3.87
N SER A 77 7.45 -0.35 -5.17
CA SER A 77 8.05 0.73 -5.96
C SER A 77 7.19 2.00 -5.92
N TYR A 78 5.88 1.86 -6.09
CA TYR A 78 4.92 2.96 -5.97
C TYR A 78 4.99 3.62 -4.58
N ALA A 79 4.97 2.82 -3.51
CA ALA A 79 5.01 3.35 -2.15
C ALA A 79 6.32 4.10 -1.87
N TRP A 80 7.48 3.55 -2.29
CA TRP A 80 8.76 4.22 -2.12
C TRP A 80 8.85 5.53 -2.91
N GLY A 81 8.34 5.58 -4.13
CA GLY A 81 8.23 6.83 -4.89
C GLY A 81 7.31 7.83 -4.21
N TYR A 82 6.19 7.38 -3.64
CA TYR A 82 5.28 8.26 -2.91
C TYR A 82 5.92 8.84 -1.63
N TYR A 83 6.84 8.11 -0.99
CA TYR A 83 7.48 8.56 0.25
C TYR A 83 8.47 9.71 0.06
N THR A 84 8.90 10.02 -1.16
CA THR A 84 9.87 11.11 -1.41
C THR A 84 9.26 12.50 -1.31
N GLY A 85 7.93 12.62 -1.28
CA GLY A 85 7.22 13.91 -1.29
C GLY A 85 6.64 14.20 -2.66
#